data_AF-A0A154PQR4-F1
#
_entry.id   AF-A0A154PQR4-F1
#
_cell.length_a   1.000
_cell.length_b   1.000
_cell.length_c   1.000
_cell.angle_alpha   90.00
_cell.angle_beta   90.00
_cell.angle_gamma   90.00
#
_symmetry.space_group_name_H-M   'P 1'
#
loop_
_entity.id
_entity.type
_entity.pdbx_description
1 polymer ?
#
loop_
_entity_poly.entity_id
_entity_poly.type
_entity_poly.pdbx_seq_one_letter_code
_entity_poly.pdbx_strand_id
1 'polypeptide(L)' 'MKGTRFEDEEAIKRKVTTMLKGISVEDISRCFQRLYERHQECINKGGNYVEH' A
#
# COMPACT_ATOMS: atom_id res chain seq x y z
N MET A 1 -10.35 -7.66 18.26
CA MET A 1 -9.22 -7.21 17.43
C MET A 1 -9.46 -7.63 15.99
N LYS A 2 -9.25 -6.73 15.01
CA LYS A 2 -9.16 -7.12 13.59
C LYS A 2 -7.71 -7.47 13.28
N GLY A 3 -7.48 -8.65 12.72
CA GLY A 3 -6.15 -9.12 12.34
C GLY A 3 -6.17 -10.61 11.99
N THR A 4 -5.27 -11.03 11.13
CA THR A 4 -5.04 -12.45 10.85
C THR A 4 -4.05 -12.98 11.89
N ARG A 5 -4.45 -13.98 12.67
CA ARG A 5 -3.54 -14.72 13.53
C ARG A 5 -2.71 -15.67 12.68
N PHE A 6 -1.41 -15.71 12.92
CA PHE A 6 -0.49 -16.66 12.32
C PHE A 6 0.13 -17.51 13.43
N GLU A 7 0.25 -18.81 13.20
CA GLU A 7 0.80 -19.74 14.19
C GLU A 7 2.33 -19.73 14.19
N ASP A 8 2.97 -19.38 13.06
CA ASP A 8 4.42 -19.29 12.93
C ASP A 8 4.85 -18.27 11.86
N GLU A 9 6.15 -17.96 11.86
CA GLU A 9 6.78 -17.03 10.91
C GLU A 9 6.67 -17.51 9.46
N GLU A 10 6.72 -18.83 9.24
CA GLU A 10 6.66 -19.40 7.89
C GLU A 10 5.27 -19.24 7.26
N ALA A 11 4.21 -19.27 8.07
CA ALA A 11 2.86 -18.95 7.65
C ALA A 11 2.74 -17.47 7.22
N ILE A 12 3.43 -16.56 7.92
CA ILE A 12 3.50 -15.14 7.53
C ILE A 12 4.22 -15.01 6.19
N LYS A 13 5.43 -15.58 6.06
CA LYS A 13 6.23 -15.52 4.82
C LYS A 13 5.47 -16.05 3.62
N ARG A 14 4.84 -17.22 3.74
CA ARG A 14 4.03 -17.79 2.65
C ARG A 14 2.90 -16.86 2.25
N LYS A 15 2.12 -16.37 3.22
CA LYS A 15 0.98 -15.48 2.95
C LYS A 15 1.42 -14.19 2.28
N VAL A 16 2.43 -13.51 2.83
CA VAL A 16 2.95 -12.25 2.30
C VAL A 16 3.56 -12.46 0.91
N THR A 17 4.33 -13.53 0.71
CA THR A 17 4.91 -13.84 -0.61
C THR A 17 3.82 -14.07 -1.66
N THR A 18 2.79 -14.84 -1.34
CA THR A 18 1.66 -15.05 -2.25
C THR A 18 0.94 -13.74 -2.56
N MET A 19 0.73 -12.88 -1.55
CA MET A 19 0.11 -11.57 -1.75
C MET A 19 0.95 -10.68 -2.67
N LEU A 20 2.25 -10.55 -2.40
CA LEU A 20 3.15 -9.71 -3.18
C LEU A 20 3.31 -10.21 -4.63
N LYS A 21 3.39 -11.53 -4.85
CA LYS A 21 3.42 -12.12 -6.19
C LYS A 21 2.14 -11.91 -6.99
N GLY A 22 1.02 -11.68 -6.31
CA GLY A 22 -0.27 -11.40 -6.94
C GLY A 22 -0.43 -9.94 -7.40
N ILE A 23 0.49 -9.04 -7.03
CA ILE A 23 0.43 -7.64 -7.43
C ILE A 23 0.92 -7.54 -8.88
N SER A 24 0.09 -6.95 -9.76
CA SER A 24 0.47 -6.76 -11.15
C SER A 24 1.41 -5.57 -11.32
N VAL A 25 2.12 -5.53 -12.46
CA VAL A 25 3.00 -4.40 -12.81
C VAL A 25 2.18 -3.12 -12.97
N GLU A 26 0.95 -3.23 -13.48
CA GLU A 26 0.01 -2.12 -13.65
C GLU A 26 -0.43 -1.55 -12.30
N ASP A 27 -0.68 -2.40 -11.30
CA ASP A 27 -1.02 -1.98 -9.94
C ASP A 27 0.14 -1.22 -9.28
N ILE A 28 1.38 -1.68 -9.47
CA ILE A 28 2.58 -0.97 -9.02
C ILE A 28 2.72 0.37 -9.73
N SER A 29 2.51 0.39 -11.05
CA SER A 29 2.61 1.61 -11.87
C SER A 29 1.59 2.67 -11.44
N ARG A 30 0.35 2.24 -11.14
CA ARG A 30 -0.71 3.11 -10.61
C ARG A 30 -0.34 3.74 -9.26
N CYS A 31 0.44 3.05 -8.42
CA CYS A 31 0.93 3.64 -7.16
C CYS A 31 1.85 4.85 -7.42
N PHE A 32 2.70 4.81 -8.43
CA PHE A 32 3.55 5.95 -8.80
C PHE A 32 2.72 7.12 -9.34
N GLN A 33 1.68 6.86 -10.14
CA GLN A 33 0.77 7.91 -10.58
C GLN A 33 0.09 8.59 -9.38
N ARG A 34 -0.43 7.82 -8.43
CA ARG A 34 -1.04 8.35 -7.20
C ARG A 34 -0.06 9.14 -6.35
N LEU A 35 1.23 8.80 -6.35
CA LEU A 35 2.25 9.57 -5.66
C LEU A 35 2.34 11.02 -6.20
N TYR A 36 2.31 11.19 -7.52
CA TYR A 36 2.31 12.53 -8.13
C TYR A 36 1.03 13.32 -7.81
N GLU A 37 -0.12 12.66 -7.86
CA GLU A 37 -1.41 13.26 -7.48
C GLU A 37 -1.38 13.75 -6.02
N ARG A 38 -0.88 12.92 -5.10
CA ARG A 38 -0.72 13.27 -3.68
C ARG A 38 0.28 14.39 -3.46
N HIS A 39 1.33 14.47 -4.27
CA HIS A 39 2.28 15.58 -4.19
C HIS A 39 1.62 16.91 -4.56
N GLN A 40 0.83 16.93 -5.64
CA GLN A 40 0.06 18.11 -6.01
C GLN A 40 -0.97 18.49 -4.95
N GLU A 41 -1.64 17.51 -4.34
CA GLU A 41 -2.58 17.74 -3.24
C GLU A 41 -1.89 18.35 -2.01
N CYS A 42 -0.69 17.87 -1.66
CA CYS A 42 0.13 18.45 -0.58
C CYS A 42 0.42 19.94 -0.83
N ILE A 43 0.81 20.30 -2.05
CA ILE A 43 1.04 21.71 -2.43
C ILE A 43 -0.26 22.51 -2.29
N ASN A 44 -1.36 22.01 -2.83
CA ASN A 44 -2.66 22.69 -2.82
C ASN A 44 -3.20 22.89 -1.39
N LYS A 45 -2.83 22.02 -0.44
CA LYS A 45 -3.25 22.09 0.96
C LYS A 45 -2.24 22.80 1.86
N GLY A 46 -1.17 23.35 1.31
CA GLY A 46 -0.12 24.03 2.09
C GLY A 46 0.59 23.09 3.06
N GLY A 47 0.75 21.81 2.69
CA GLY A 47 1.40 20.79 3.52
C GLY A 47 0.51 20.16 4.60
N ASN A 48 -0.76 20.55 4.71
CA ASN A 48 -1.68 19.90 5.64
C ASN A 48 -2.03 18.49 5.19
N TYR A 49 -2.22 17.59 6.16
CA TYR A 49 -2.75 16.26 5.90
C TYR A 49 -4.15 16.35 5.31
N VAL A 50 -4.47 15.39 4.44
CA VAL A 50 -5.80 15.18 3.93
C VAL A 50 -6.38 13.95 4.62
N GLU A 51 -7.49 14.15 5.31
CA GLU A 51 -8.31 13.05 5.84
C GLU A 51 -9.29 12.62 4.74
N HIS A 52 -9.37 11.30 4.52
CA HIS A 52 -10.32 10.65 3.63
C HIS A 52 -11.26 9.77 4.44
#